data_AF-A0A948QCS8-F1
#
_entry.id   AF-A0A948QCS8-F1
#
_cell.length_a   1.000
_cell.length_b   1.000
_cell.length_c   1.000
_cell.angle_alpha   90.00
_cell.angle_beta   90.00
_cell.angle_gamma   90.00
#
_symmetry.space_group_name_H-M   'P 1'
#
loop_
_entity.id
_entity.type
_entity.pdbx_description
1 polymer ?
#
loop_
_entity_poly.entity_id
_entity_poly.type
_entity_poly.pdbx_seq_one_letter_code
_entity_poly.pdbx_strand_id
1 'polypeptide(L)'
;DYGAFSSDEGEIKKPSFAKSHTPKFNDVGYSVSYNTGGESIRDRETQYIGQKTGYLTYAINKAMKNPKVVKALFDNPLVVKGFMGRDTVKNALKDPAALTNYLKNTNAASNFLNNSVVKAALNNPAIVSALASSKMANTLLSSPAVQGLINDTDKMSELLSSNPELMPLLTNPNVKGALMQNPQTAGALANLNLN
;
A
#
# COMPACT_ATOMS: atom_id res chain seq x y z
N ASP A 1 -22.71 -48.15 -1.60
CA ASP A 1 -21.51 -47.95 -0.77
C ASP A 1 -20.46 -47.14 -1.49
N TYR A 2 -19.77 -46.34 -0.69
CA TYR A 2 -19.03 -45.14 -1.07
C TYR A 2 -17.70 -45.44 -1.76
N GLY A 3 -17.45 -44.76 -2.89
CA GLY A 3 -16.11 -44.58 -3.44
C GLY A 3 -15.36 -43.57 -2.58
N ALA A 4 -14.21 -43.97 -2.06
CA ALA A 4 -13.38 -43.12 -1.21
C ALA A 4 -11.92 -43.21 -1.68
N PHE A 5 -11.41 -42.05 -2.12
CA PHE A 5 -10.00 -41.70 -2.32
C PHE A 5 -9.30 -42.22 -3.59
N SER A 6 -9.71 -41.66 -4.74
CA SER A 6 -8.72 -41.27 -5.75
C SER A 6 -8.33 -39.83 -5.43
N SER A 7 -7.15 -39.62 -4.86
CA SER A 7 -6.58 -38.30 -4.64
C SER A 7 -5.33 -38.15 -5.48
N ASP A 8 -5.31 -37.12 -6.33
CA ASP A 8 -4.18 -36.64 -7.15
C ASP A 8 -3.03 -36.06 -6.29
N GLU A 9 -2.82 -36.62 -5.10
CA GLU A 9 -1.81 -36.18 -4.15
C GLU A 9 -0.49 -36.92 -4.39
N GLY A 10 0.43 -36.20 -5.03
CA GLY A 10 1.87 -36.30 -4.76
C GLY A 10 2.52 -37.66 -5.01
N GLU A 11 3.13 -37.82 -6.18
CA GLU A 11 4.02 -38.95 -6.45
C GLU A 11 5.30 -38.84 -5.58
N ILE A 12 5.43 -39.70 -4.57
CA ILE A 12 6.66 -39.81 -3.77
C ILE A 12 7.70 -40.58 -4.60
N LYS A 13 8.56 -39.86 -5.32
CA LYS A 13 9.75 -40.47 -5.94
C LYS A 13 10.81 -40.72 -4.88
N LYS A 14 10.98 -41.98 -4.49
CA LYS A 14 12.12 -42.42 -3.68
C LYS A 14 13.39 -42.38 -4.56
N PRO A 15 14.45 -41.64 -4.20
CA PRO A 15 15.73 -41.81 -4.86
C PRO A 15 16.33 -43.15 -4.43
N SER A 16 16.64 -43.99 -5.41
CA SER A 16 17.39 -45.23 -5.22
C SER A 16 18.83 -44.90 -4.82
N PHE A 17 19.14 -44.89 -3.53
CA PHE A 17 20.52 -45.05 -3.05
C PHE A 17 20.56 -46.01 -1.89
N ALA A 18 21.21 -47.14 -2.15
CA ALA A 18 21.59 -48.15 -1.18
C ALA A 18 22.72 -47.63 -0.25
N LYS A 19 22.74 -48.24 0.94
CA LYS A 19 23.77 -48.25 2.02
C LYS A 19 23.61 -47.23 3.15
N SER A 20 23.13 -47.76 4.28
CA SER A 20 23.53 -47.44 5.66
C SER A 20 23.78 -45.94 5.95
N HIS A 21 22.70 -45.18 6.05
CA HIS A 21 22.74 -43.83 6.60
C HIS A 21 21.94 -43.78 7.90
N THR A 22 22.55 -43.29 8.98
CA THR A 22 21.87 -43.06 10.26
C THR A 22 21.39 -41.61 10.25
N PRO A 23 20.08 -41.34 10.09
CA PRO A 23 19.60 -39.98 9.91
C PRO A 23 19.84 -39.17 11.20
N LYS A 24 20.57 -38.06 11.11
CA LYS A 24 20.62 -37.04 12.17
C LYS A 24 19.48 -36.04 11.96
N PHE A 25 19.01 -35.37 13.02
CA PHE A 25 17.94 -34.34 12.94
C PHE A 25 18.24 -33.20 11.94
N ASN A 26 19.48 -33.12 11.46
CA ASN A 26 20.01 -32.15 10.52
C ASN A 26 19.97 -32.64 9.06
N ASP A 27 19.75 -33.94 8.82
CA ASP A 27 19.79 -34.57 7.49
C ASP A 27 18.47 -34.53 6.73
N VAL A 28 17.37 -34.17 7.41
CA VAL A 28 16.05 -34.11 6.79
C VAL A 28 15.63 -32.65 6.68
N GLY A 29 16.31 -31.94 5.80
CA GLY A 29 15.79 -30.71 5.24
C GLY A 29 14.57 -31.03 4.37
N TYR A 30 13.42 -31.28 4.99
CA TYR A 30 12.15 -31.26 4.28
C TYR A 30 11.92 -29.83 3.79
N SER A 31 12.32 -29.53 2.55
CA SER A 31 11.82 -28.34 1.87
C SER A 31 10.36 -28.58 1.55
N VAL A 32 9.47 -28.03 2.37
CA VAL A 32 8.04 -28.04 2.08
C VAL A 32 7.78 -27.00 1.00
N SER A 33 7.85 -27.43 -0.26
CA SER A 33 7.45 -26.63 -1.41
C SER A 33 5.93 -26.75 -1.57
N TYR A 34 5.20 -25.80 -0.99
CA TYR A 34 3.79 -25.64 -1.29
C TYR A 34 3.65 -25.19 -2.75
N ASN A 35 3.01 -26.01 -3.58
CA ASN A 35 2.75 -25.65 -4.96
C ASN A 35 1.67 -24.57 -4.99
N THR A 36 2.11 -23.31 -4.98
CA THR A 36 1.21 -22.18 -4.84
C THR A 36 1.18 -21.33 -6.10
N GLY A 37 0.48 -21.83 -7.13
CA GLY A 37 -0.07 -21.03 -8.22
C GLY A 37 0.85 -19.96 -8.83
N GLY A 38 2.17 -20.18 -8.89
CA GLY A 38 3.13 -19.31 -9.57
C GLY A 38 3.73 -18.12 -8.78
N GLU A 39 3.34 -17.83 -7.54
CA GLU A 39 3.97 -16.75 -6.73
C GLU A 39 4.94 -17.33 -5.70
N SER A 40 6.17 -16.77 -5.63
CA SER A 40 7.17 -17.21 -4.66
C SER A 40 6.81 -16.77 -3.23
N ILE A 41 7.35 -17.46 -2.22
CA ILE A 41 7.17 -17.07 -0.80
C ILE A 41 7.62 -15.63 -0.56
N ARG A 42 8.71 -15.21 -1.20
CA ARG A 42 9.21 -13.82 -1.13
C ARG A 42 8.23 -12.81 -1.71
N ASP A 43 7.51 -13.19 -2.76
CA ASP A 43 6.51 -12.31 -3.38
C ASP A 43 5.31 -12.09 -2.47
N ARG A 44 4.87 -13.16 -1.80
CA ARG A 44 3.79 -13.11 -0.80
C ARG A 44 4.17 -12.27 0.41
N GLU A 45 5.39 -12.41 0.93
CA GLU A 45 5.89 -11.60 2.04
C GLU A 45 5.93 -10.12 1.65
N THR A 46 6.38 -9.80 0.44
CA THR A 46 6.43 -8.43 -0.06
C THR A 46 5.03 -7.84 -0.26
N GLN A 47 4.09 -8.64 -0.78
CA GLN A 47 2.69 -8.24 -0.87
C GLN A 47 2.07 -8.04 0.53
N TYR A 48 2.42 -8.88 1.49
CA TYR A 48 1.94 -8.77 2.87
C TYR A 48 2.38 -7.47 3.55
N ILE A 49 3.59 -6.96 3.25
CA ILE A 49 4.02 -5.61 3.70
C ILE A 49 3.04 -4.54 3.21
N GLY A 50 2.62 -4.64 1.95
CA GLY A 50 1.60 -3.78 1.37
C GLY A 50 0.22 -3.98 1.99
N GLN A 51 -0.17 -5.20 2.34
CA GLN A 51 -1.51 -5.53 2.85
C GLN A 51 -1.71 -5.20 4.33
N LYS A 52 -0.67 -5.29 5.16
CA LYS A 52 -0.80 -5.13 6.61
C LYS A 52 -0.85 -3.67 7.06
N THR A 53 -1.91 -3.32 7.77
CA THR A 53 -2.07 -1.99 8.38
C THR A 53 -0.90 -1.66 9.31
N GLY A 54 -0.37 -0.43 9.22
CA GLY A 54 0.75 0.05 10.03
C GLY A 54 2.16 -0.35 9.57
N TYR A 55 2.30 -1.38 8.72
CA TYR A 55 3.64 -1.83 8.25
C TYR A 55 4.32 -0.80 7.36
N LEU A 56 3.57 -0.13 6.48
CA LEU A 56 4.12 0.94 5.64
C LEU A 56 4.61 2.13 6.49
N THR A 57 3.86 2.51 7.52
CA THR A 57 4.29 3.54 8.48
C THR A 57 5.56 3.11 9.22
N TYR A 58 5.62 1.86 9.68
CA TYR A 58 6.82 1.31 10.30
C TYR A 58 8.03 1.32 9.35
N ALA A 59 7.83 0.90 8.10
CA ALA A 59 8.89 0.86 7.10
C ALA A 59 9.39 2.26 6.73
N ILE A 60 8.48 3.25 6.60
CA ILE A 60 8.85 4.66 6.48
C ILE A 60 9.70 5.07 7.67
N ASN A 61 9.27 4.80 8.91
CA ASN A 61 10.04 5.17 10.11
C ASN A 61 11.49 4.67 10.07
N LYS A 62 11.70 3.44 9.59
CA LYS A 62 13.05 2.86 9.42
C LYS A 62 13.81 3.47 8.24
N ALA A 63 13.11 3.88 7.18
CA ALA A 63 13.67 4.45 5.97
C ALA A 63 13.68 6.00 5.94
N MET A 64 13.28 6.69 7.01
CA MET A 64 13.13 8.15 7.07
C MET A 64 14.41 8.93 6.71
N LYS A 65 15.58 8.32 6.92
CA LYS A 65 16.88 8.90 6.58
C LYS A 65 17.30 8.66 5.12
N ASN A 66 16.57 7.83 4.38
CA ASN A 66 16.89 7.46 3.01
C ASN A 66 15.65 7.51 2.10
N PRO A 67 15.38 8.67 1.47
CA PRO A 67 14.25 8.83 0.55
C PRO A 67 14.25 7.85 -0.62
N LYS A 68 15.41 7.36 -1.07
CA LYS A 68 15.50 6.36 -2.13
C LYS A 68 14.91 5.02 -1.69
N VAL A 69 15.12 4.63 -0.43
CA VAL A 69 14.53 3.40 0.13
C VAL A 69 13.02 3.56 0.27
N VAL A 70 12.54 4.72 0.73
CA VAL A 70 11.10 5.01 0.75
C VAL A 70 10.51 4.93 -0.66
N LYS A 71 11.14 5.57 -1.64
CA LYS A 71 10.68 5.49 -3.04
C LYS A 71 10.64 4.04 -3.53
N ALA A 72 11.71 3.27 -3.33
CA ALA A 72 11.79 1.88 -3.78
C ALA A 72 10.71 0.99 -3.12
N LEU A 73 10.40 1.22 -1.84
CA LEU A 73 9.33 0.50 -1.15
C LEU A 73 7.95 0.80 -1.77
N PHE A 74 7.65 2.07 -2.05
CA PHE A 74 6.37 2.50 -2.60
C PHE A 74 6.26 2.33 -4.13
N ASP A 75 7.39 2.11 -4.81
CA ASP A 75 7.45 1.71 -6.22
C ASP A 75 7.30 0.21 -6.41
N ASN A 76 7.52 -0.58 -5.35
CA ASN A 76 7.48 -2.03 -5.43
C ASN A 76 6.06 -2.50 -5.83
N PRO A 77 5.91 -3.21 -6.96
CA PRO A 77 4.59 -3.57 -7.49
C PRO A 77 3.81 -4.50 -6.56
N LEU A 78 4.49 -5.34 -5.77
CA LEU A 78 3.84 -6.25 -4.82
C LEU A 78 3.35 -5.50 -3.59
N VAL A 79 4.13 -4.53 -3.10
CA VAL A 79 3.69 -3.64 -2.01
C VAL A 79 2.47 -2.83 -2.45
N VAL A 80 2.50 -2.28 -3.68
CA VAL A 80 1.35 -1.58 -4.26
C VAL A 80 0.14 -2.51 -4.38
N LYS A 81 0.32 -3.71 -4.95
CA LYS A 81 -0.74 -4.72 -5.08
C LYS A 81 -1.33 -5.09 -3.71
N GLY A 82 -0.50 -5.28 -2.70
CA GLY A 82 -0.92 -5.58 -1.33
C GLY A 82 -1.72 -4.45 -0.71
N PHE A 83 -1.27 -3.20 -0.89
CA PHE A 83 -1.96 -2.01 -0.39
C PHE A 83 -3.33 -1.82 -1.06
N MET A 84 -3.37 -1.87 -2.40
CA MET A 84 -4.59 -1.80 -3.18
C MET A 84 -5.51 -3.01 -2.93
N GLY A 85 -4.95 -4.11 -2.42
CA GLY A 85 -5.66 -5.32 -2.06
C GLY A 85 -6.49 -5.21 -0.79
N ARG A 86 -6.22 -4.22 0.08
CA ARG A 86 -6.90 -4.03 1.37
C ARG A 86 -8.37 -3.68 1.18
N ASP A 87 -9.25 -4.28 1.99
CA ASP A 87 -10.69 -4.03 1.91
C ASP A 87 -11.02 -2.55 2.15
N THR A 88 -10.34 -1.90 3.09
CA THR A 88 -10.53 -0.47 3.35
C THR A 88 -10.17 0.40 2.14
N VAL A 89 -9.08 0.07 1.44
CA VAL A 89 -8.63 0.82 0.26
C VAL A 89 -9.57 0.55 -0.92
N LYS A 90 -9.96 -0.70 -1.15
CA LYS A 90 -10.94 -1.05 -2.19
C LYS A 90 -12.29 -0.37 -1.96
N ASN A 91 -12.78 -0.38 -0.73
CA ASN A 91 -14.04 0.24 -0.37
C ASN A 91 -13.97 1.76 -0.53
N ALA A 92 -12.88 2.40 -0.11
CA ALA A 92 -12.69 3.84 -0.28
C ALA A 92 -12.53 4.24 -1.76
N LEU A 93 -11.88 3.41 -2.59
CA LEU A 93 -11.62 3.72 -4.00
C LEU A 93 -12.68 3.19 -4.98
N LYS A 94 -13.79 2.64 -4.47
CA LYS A 94 -14.87 2.10 -5.29
C LYS A 94 -15.49 3.16 -6.20
N ASP A 95 -15.75 4.34 -5.64
CA ASP A 95 -16.33 5.50 -6.32
C ASP A 95 -16.01 6.79 -5.53
N PRO A 96 -16.21 7.99 -6.12
CA PRO A 96 -15.92 9.25 -5.45
C PRO A 96 -16.71 9.46 -4.15
N ALA A 97 -17.95 8.99 -4.06
CA ALA A 97 -18.77 9.17 -2.87
C ALA A 97 -18.27 8.31 -1.70
N ALA A 98 -17.86 7.07 -1.97
CA ALA A 98 -17.22 6.20 -0.99
C ALA A 98 -15.90 6.80 -0.47
N LEU A 99 -15.11 7.41 -1.36
CA LEU A 99 -13.90 8.13 -0.97
C LEU A 99 -14.22 9.33 -0.09
N THR A 100 -15.18 10.16 -0.48
CA THR A 100 -15.63 11.30 0.33
C THR A 100 -16.10 10.84 1.70
N ASN A 101 -16.91 9.78 1.80
CA ASN A 101 -17.38 9.25 3.08
C ASN A 101 -16.23 8.73 3.94
N TYR A 102 -15.24 8.06 3.33
CA TYR A 102 -14.04 7.62 4.04
C TYR A 102 -13.23 8.81 4.57
N LEU A 103 -13.04 9.86 3.77
CA LEU A 103 -12.29 11.04 4.16
C LEU A 103 -13.06 11.95 5.14
N LYS A 104 -14.40 11.94 5.11
CA LYS A 104 -15.25 12.59 6.13
C LYS A 104 -15.14 11.91 7.50
N ASN A 105 -14.69 10.66 7.57
CA ASN A 105 -14.43 10.00 8.83
C ASN A 105 -13.18 10.60 9.50
N THR A 106 -13.40 11.65 10.27
CA THR A 106 -12.38 12.42 10.99
C THR A 106 -11.50 11.54 11.86
N ASN A 107 -12.01 10.46 12.45
CA ASN A 107 -11.18 9.57 13.28
C ASN A 107 -10.07 8.88 12.49
N ALA A 108 -10.35 8.44 11.25
CA ALA A 108 -9.34 7.75 10.44
C ALA A 108 -8.27 8.72 9.94
N ALA A 109 -8.69 9.89 9.44
CA ALA A 109 -7.79 10.96 9.02
C ALA A 109 -6.96 11.48 10.19
N SER A 110 -7.60 11.71 11.34
CA SER A 110 -6.95 12.22 12.56
C SER A 110 -5.93 11.27 13.09
N ASN A 111 -6.27 9.99 13.24
CA ASN A 111 -5.32 8.99 13.72
C ASN A 111 -4.11 8.86 12.77
N PHE A 112 -4.32 9.01 11.46
CA PHE A 112 -3.23 8.98 10.49
C PHE A 112 -2.38 10.25 10.53
N LEU A 113 -2.97 11.43 10.44
CA LEU A 113 -2.26 12.72 10.42
C LEU A 113 -1.64 13.06 11.77
N ASN A 114 -2.22 12.57 12.88
CA ASN A 114 -1.66 12.73 14.21
C ASN A 114 -0.54 11.75 14.54
N ASN A 115 -0.31 10.73 13.71
CA ASN A 115 0.81 9.81 13.87
C ASN A 115 2.15 10.54 13.74
N SER A 116 3.06 10.36 14.70
CA SER A 116 4.35 11.04 14.75
C SER A 116 5.23 10.75 13.51
N VAL A 117 5.20 9.53 12.99
CA VAL A 117 5.94 9.15 11.78
C VAL A 117 5.36 9.86 10.55
N VAL A 118 4.03 9.96 10.47
CA VAL A 118 3.37 10.66 9.36
C VAL A 118 3.70 12.15 9.39
N LYS A 119 3.62 12.80 10.56
CA LYS A 119 4.06 14.20 10.71
C LYS A 119 5.52 14.38 10.30
N ALA A 120 6.42 13.51 10.76
CA ALA A 120 7.82 13.56 10.39
C ALA A 120 8.04 13.39 8.89
N ALA A 121 7.29 12.49 8.23
CA ALA A 121 7.33 12.29 6.79
C ALA A 121 6.84 13.52 6.03
N LEU A 122 5.72 14.13 6.44
CA LEU A 122 5.15 15.34 5.82
C LEU A 122 6.06 16.57 5.98
N ASN A 123 6.79 16.65 7.08
CA ASN A 123 7.76 17.73 7.34
C ASN A 123 9.10 17.52 6.65
N ASN A 124 9.33 16.37 6.00
CA ASN A 124 10.56 16.08 5.26
C ASN A 124 10.31 16.18 3.74
N PRO A 125 10.78 17.26 3.08
CA PRO A 125 10.52 17.48 1.66
C PRO A 125 10.96 16.31 0.78
N ALA A 126 12.13 15.71 1.07
CA ALA A 126 12.66 14.62 0.28
C ALA A 126 11.82 13.34 0.39
N ILE A 127 11.25 13.08 1.58
CA ILE A 127 10.34 11.96 1.80
C ILE A 127 8.99 12.20 1.10
N VAL A 128 8.45 13.43 1.21
CA VAL A 128 7.21 13.79 0.50
C VAL A 128 7.39 13.66 -1.01
N SER A 129 8.48 14.18 -1.58
CA SER A 129 8.78 14.03 -3.01
C SER A 129 8.96 12.56 -3.42
N ALA A 130 9.63 11.75 -2.60
CA ALA A 130 9.78 10.32 -2.86
C ALA A 130 8.44 9.57 -2.86
N LEU A 131 7.54 9.90 -1.92
CA LEU A 131 6.19 9.33 -1.85
C LEU A 131 5.32 9.81 -3.01
N ALA A 132 5.31 11.10 -3.32
CA ALA A 132 4.48 11.69 -4.36
C ALA A 132 4.86 11.23 -5.78
N SER A 133 6.14 10.98 -6.02
CA SER A 133 6.65 10.42 -7.28
C SER A 133 6.62 8.89 -7.33
N SER A 134 6.06 8.23 -6.31
CA SER A 134 6.02 6.77 -6.22
C SER A 134 4.90 6.17 -7.08
N LYS A 135 5.07 4.91 -7.46
CA LYS A 135 4.03 4.12 -8.15
C LYS A 135 2.75 4.03 -7.33
N MET A 136 2.84 3.87 -6.01
CA MET A 136 1.66 3.84 -5.13
C MET A 136 0.87 5.16 -5.22
N ALA A 137 1.54 6.30 -5.07
CA ALA A 137 0.87 7.60 -5.15
C ALA A 137 0.24 7.81 -6.54
N ASN A 138 0.96 7.51 -7.61
CA ASN A 138 0.41 7.59 -8.97
C ASN A 138 -0.80 6.67 -9.15
N THR A 139 -0.75 5.44 -8.64
CA THR A 139 -1.87 4.48 -8.72
C THR A 139 -3.12 5.01 -7.99
N LEU A 140 -2.93 5.64 -6.83
CA LEU A 140 -4.02 6.23 -6.06
C LEU A 140 -4.58 7.48 -6.75
N LEU A 141 -3.71 8.40 -7.14
CA LEU A 141 -4.11 9.67 -7.76
C LEU A 141 -4.79 9.46 -9.12
N SER A 142 -4.36 8.47 -9.90
CA SER A 142 -5.01 8.10 -11.16
C SER A 142 -6.28 7.27 -10.99
N SER A 143 -6.68 6.92 -9.76
CA SER A 143 -7.92 6.17 -9.56
C SER A 143 -9.16 7.02 -9.89
N PRO A 144 -10.22 6.43 -10.47
CA PRO A 144 -11.44 7.18 -10.80
C PRO A 144 -12.10 7.85 -9.59
N ALA A 145 -12.06 7.22 -8.42
CA ALA A 145 -12.60 7.78 -7.19
C ALA A 145 -11.86 9.07 -6.79
N VAL A 146 -10.53 9.06 -6.84
CA VAL A 146 -9.71 10.23 -6.51
C VAL A 146 -9.86 11.32 -7.56
N GLN A 147 -9.81 10.98 -8.85
CA GLN A 147 -10.01 11.94 -9.94
C GLN A 147 -11.41 12.58 -9.88
N GLY A 148 -12.44 11.78 -9.63
CA GLY A 148 -13.81 12.30 -9.50
C GLY A 148 -13.98 13.23 -8.30
N LEU A 149 -13.28 12.98 -7.19
CA LEU A 149 -13.30 13.87 -6.04
C LEU A 149 -12.50 15.15 -6.27
N ILE A 150 -11.30 15.04 -6.85
CA ILE A 150 -10.40 16.18 -7.05
C ILE A 150 -10.93 17.14 -8.12
N ASN A 151 -11.61 16.64 -9.15
CA ASN A 151 -12.22 17.46 -10.19
C ASN A 151 -13.60 18.04 -9.80
N ASP A 152 -14.15 17.65 -8.65
CA ASP A 152 -15.43 18.12 -8.11
C ASP A 152 -15.17 19.13 -6.98
N THR A 153 -15.10 20.41 -7.34
CA THR A 153 -14.81 21.50 -6.41
C THR A 153 -15.82 21.57 -5.25
N ASP A 154 -17.10 21.27 -5.51
CA ASP A 154 -18.15 21.32 -4.50
C ASP A 154 -17.96 20.22 -3.47
N LYS A 155 -17.73 18.98 -3.90
CA LYS A 155 -17.44 17.86 -2.98
C LYS A 155 -16.13 18.05 -2.23
N MET A 156 -15.12 18.63 -2.87
CA MET A 156 -13.86 18.95 -2.18
C MET A 156 -14.07 20.01 -1.10
N SER A 157 -14.83 21.07 -1.38
CA SER A 157 -15.18 22.11 -0.41
C SER A 157 -15.99 21.54 0.77
N GLU A 158 -16.99 20.71 0.48
CA GLU A 158 -17.78 20.01 1.49
C GLU A 158 -16.90 19.09 2.36
N LEU A 159 -15.97 18.36 1.72
CA LEU A 159 -15.02 17.50 2.42
C LEU A 159 -14.11 18.28 3.36
N LEU A 160 -13.54 19.40 2.90
CA LEU A 160 -12.66 20.26 3.71
C LEU A 160 -13.42 20.90 4.87
N SER A 161 -14.70 21.24 4.67
CA SER A 161 -15.57 21.74 5.72
C SER A 161 -15.92 20.66 6.75
N SER A 162 -16.09 19.41 6.30
CA SER A 162 -16.42 18.27 7.15
C SER A 162 -15.21 17.66 7.86
N ASN A 163 -14.02 17.81 7.29
CA ASN A 163 -12.76 17.33 7.84
C ASN A 163 -11.67 18.42 7.79
N PRO A 164 -11.59 19.26 8.84
CA PRO A 164 -10.65 20.37 8.88
C PRO A 164 -9.18 19.94 8.94
N GLU A 165 -8.87 18.68 9.27
CA GLU A 165 -7.49 18.19 9.34
C GLU A 165 -6.85 17.98 7.96
N LEU A 166 -7.66 17.91 6.90
CA LEU A 166 -7.15 17.86 5.53
C LEU A 166 -6.60 19.21 5.06
N MET A 167 -7.05 20.32 5.66
CA MET A 167 -6.59 21.66 5.28
C MET A 167 -5.09 21.87 5.57
N PRO A 168 -4.56 21.56 6.77
CA PRO A 168 -3.11 21.57 7.02
C PRO A 168 -2.31 20.67 6.08
N LEU A 169 -2.89 19.56 5.59
CA LEU A 169 -2.23 18.68 4.63
C LEU A 169 -2.12 19.33 3.25
N LEU A 170 -3.20 19.93 2.75
CA LEU A 170 -3.22 20.59 1.43
C LEU A 170 -2.43 21.90 1.40
N THR A 171 -2.35 22.60 2.53
CA THR A 171 -1.59 23.86 2.68
C THR A 171 -0.12 23.63 3.03
N ASN A 172 0.27 22.39 3.38
CA ASN A 172 1.67 22.06 3.62
C ASN A 172 2.50 22.29 2.33
N PRO A 173 3.59 23.06 2.37
CA PRO A 173 4.35 23.44 1.18
C PRO A 173 4.97 22.22 0.46
N ASN A 174 5.39 21.20 1.21
CA ASN A 174 5.95 19.98 0.62
C ASN A 174 4.86 19.20 -0.14
N VAL A 175 3.67 19.11 0.45
CA VAL A 175 2.53 18.39 -0.15
C VAL A 175 1.98 19.17 -1.33
N LYS A 176 1.73 20.47 -1.18
CA LYS A 176 1.29 21.34 -2.27
C LYS A 176 2.26 21.30 -3.44
N GLY A 177 3.57 21.43 -3.17
CA GLY A 177 4.60 21.32 -4.21
C GLY A 177 4.58 19.97 -4.93
N ALA A 178 4.50 18.88 -4.18
CA ALA A 178 4.39 17.53 -4.73
C ALA A 178 3.13 17.32 -5.59
N LEU A 179 1.97 17.82 -5.15
CA LEU A 179 0.73 17.67 -5.90
C LEU A 179 0.66 18.58 -7.13
N MET A 180 1.23 19.79 -7.07
CA MET A 180 1.35 20.68 -8.23
C MET A 180 2.31 20.12 -9.30
N GLN A 181 3.30 19.32 -8.89
CA GLN A 181 4.20 18.61 -9.80
C GLN A 181 3.59 17.31 -10.34
N ASN A 182 2.48 16.83 -9.77
CA ASN A 182 1.82 15.63 -10.23
C ASN A 182 0.77 15.98 -11.31
N PRO A 183 0.88 15.43 -12.54
CA PRO A 183 -0.02 15.78 -13.64
C PRO A 183 -1.49 15.40 -13.36
N GLN A 184 -1.73 14.45 -12.44
CA GLN A 184 -3.07 14.00 -12.07
C GLN A 184 -3.80 14.98 -11.13
N THR A 185 -3.07 15.90 -10.48
CA THR A 185 -3.64 16.82 -9.47
C THR A 185 -3.34 18.29 -9.73
N ALA A 186 -2.35 18.61 -10.56
CA ALA A 186 -1.94 19.99 -10.85
C ALA A 186 -3.08 20.88 -11.36
N GLY A 187 -3.86 20.40 -12.33
CA GLY A 187 -4.96 21.18 -12.92
C GLY A 187 -6.09 21.47 -11.96
N ALA A 188 -6.47 20.48 -11.14
CA ALA A 188 -7.53 20.63 -10.17
C ALA A 188 -7.14 21.47 -8.96
N LEU A 189 -5.88 21.39 -8.51
CA LEU A 189 -5.37 22.22 -7.42
C LEU A 189 -5.21 23.69 -7.80
N ALA A 190 -5.01 24.00 -9.09
CA ALA A 190 -5.08 25.38 -9.56
C ALA A 190 -6.49 25.97 -9.44
N ASN A 191 -7.53 25.13 -9.56
CA ASN A 191 -8.93 25.53 -9.43
C ASN A 191 -9.40 25.60 -7.98
N LEU A 192 -8.78 24.82 -7.09
CA LEU A 192 -8.96 24.93 -5.65
C LEU A 192 -8.19 26.16 -5.18
N ASN A 193 -8.90 27.27 -4.95
CA ASN A 193 -8.34 28.55 -4.51
C ASN A 193 -7.86 28.45 -3.04
N LEU A 194 -6.82 27.64 -2.81
CA LEU A 194 -6.16 27.38 -1.52
C LEU A 194 -5.27 28.59 -1.16
N ASN A 195 -5.93 29.69 -0.79
CA ASN A 195 -5.31 30.92 -0.27
C ASN A 195 -5.45 31.00 1.25
#